data_AF-A0A1Z9XBT4-F1
#
_entry.id   AF-A0A1Z9XBT4-F1
#
_cell.length_a   1.000
_cell.length_b   1.000
_cell.length_c   1.000
_cell.angle_alpha   90.00
_cell.angle_beta   90.00
_cell.angle_gamma   90.00
#
_symmetry.space_group_name_H-M   'P 1'
#
loop_
_entity.id
_entity.type
_entity.pdbx_description
1 polymer ?
#
loop_
_entity_poly.entity_id
_entity_poly.type
_entity_poly.pdbx_seq_one_letter_code
_entity_poly.pdbx_strand_id
1 'polypeptide(L)'
;MSAFFLRHISAGVTAVIVGYSSAVVIVIDVAKRAGASDAMVVSWLLALGLGMGVTCIAFSWFTKVPVVTAWSTPGAAFLLTTVEQYSYSDAIGAFVLCAFLSLITAQSRLLLKQIGRIPPAISSALLAGILLPLCLAIFSDVNEYPYIVASFLVVYIVGSRLFPQYLMLVLLILSLIVTVFMQGQASDPGFTFELGAPLPVWVTPTLSWSAAIGLGVPLFIITTLSQNLPGIAIHHVHGYFPDHKPILSGIAIVQGILAPFGGFTFNLAAITAAICMGNEVDNDKQQRYKAAIAAGIAYVIVGLCASAIVALFVSMPNVIIHLLAGLALLATLQGAFSKSMETQSHRAPALLTLLCTASGFTLLSLPSAVWGLGLGLGLLFVQKREGKPS
;
A
#
# COMPACT_ATOMS: atom_id res chain seq x y z
N MET A 1 -24.33 -24.11 9.66
CA MET A 1 -23.89 -22.75 9.27
C MET A 1 -24.59 -22.38 7.96
N SER A 2 -25.26 -21.22 7.89
CA SER A 2 -25.94 -20.77 6.66
C SER A 2 -24.93 -20.54 5.54
N ALA A 3 -25.25 -20.89 4.29
CA ALA A 3 -24.37 -20.70 3.12
C ALA A 3 -23.88 -19.25 2.97
N PHE A 4 -24.68 -18.26 3.38
CA PHE A 4 -24.29 -16.85 3.39
C PHE A 4 -23.17 -16.54 4.37
N PHE A 5 -23.14 -17.19 5.54
CA PHE A 5 -22.06 -17.00 6.51
C PHE A 5 -20.69 -17.41 5.93
N LEU A 6 -20.66 -18.53 5.19
CA LEU A 6 -19.45 -18.99 4.51
C LEU A 6 -19.01 -18.04 3.40
N ARG A 7 -19.96 -17.45 2.65
CA ARG A 7 -19.66 -16.44 1.62
C ARG A 7 -19.07 -15.16 2.20
N HIS A 8 -19.59 -14.68 3.33
CA HIS A 8 -19.00 -13.52 4.02
C HIS A 8 -17.55 -13.78 4.45
N ILE A 9 -17.30 -14.94 5.09
CA ILE A 9 -15.96 -15.32 5.51
C ILE A 9 -15.04 -15.46 4.29
N SER A 10 -15.49 -16.16 3.25
CA SER A 10 -14.72 -16.37 2.03
C SER A 10 -14.35 -15.04 1.36
N ALA A 11 -15.29 -14.12 1.20
CA ALA A 11 -15.03 -12.81 0.59
C ALA A 11 -14.04 -11.98 1.44
N GLY A 12 -14.25 -11.93 2.76
CA GLY A 12 -13.37 -11.19 3.67
C GLY A 12 -11.94 -11.75 3.71
N VAL A 13 -11.80 -13.08 3.82
CA VAL A 13 -10.49 -13.75 3.79
C VAL A 13 -9.82 -13.57 2.43
N THR A 14 -10.58 -13.66 1.33
CA THR A 14 -10.04 -13.43 -0.02
C THR A 14 -9.53 -12.00 -0.17
N ALA A 15 -10.27 -11.01 0.33
CA ALA A 15 -9.82 -9.61 0.32
C ALA A 15 -8.48 -9.43 1.06
N VAL A 16 -8.30 -10.08 2.20
CA VAL A 16 -7.02 -10.06 2.94
C VAL A 16 -5.92 -10.80 2.18
N ILE A 17 -6.17 -12.02 1.68
CA ILE A 17 -5.16 -12.80 0.94
C ILE A 17 -4.66 -12.03 -0.28
N VAL A 18 -5.57 -11.47 -1.08
CA VAL A 18 -5.24 -10.67 -2.27
C VAL A 18 -4.44 -9.44 -1.87
N GLY A 19 -4.86 -8.72 -0.83
CA GLY A 19 -4.16 -7.53 -0.33
C GLY A 19 -2.75 -7.84 0.20
N TYR A 20 -2.66 -8.77 1.14
CA TYR A 20 -1.41 -9.11 1.84
C TYR A 20 -0.38 -9.70 0.87
N SER A 21 -0.78 -10.68 0.05
CA SER A 21 0.15 -11.35 -0.89
C SER A 21 0.75 -10.39 -1.92
N SER A 22 0.04 -9.31 -2.28
CA SER A 22 0.55 -8.31 -3.21
C SER A 22 1.55 -7.33 -2.59
N ALA A 23 1.38 -6.94 -1.32
CA ALA A 23 2.08 -5.75 -0.82
C ALA A 23 2.97 -6.02 0.40
N VAL A 24 2.85 -7.16 1.07
CA VAL A 24 3.58 -7.42 2.32
C VAL A 24 5.10 -7.35 2.14
N VAL A 25 5.60 -7.85 1.00
CA VAL A 25 7.04 -7.83 0.65
C VAL A 25 7.56 -6.40 0.61
N ILE A 26 6.80 -5.48 0.02
CA ILE A 26 7.13 -4.05 -0.09
C ILE A 26 7.12 -3.39 1.29
N VAL A 27 6.15 -3.74 2.14
CA VAL A 27 6.04 -3.23 3.51
C VAL A 27 7.23 -3.68 4.38
N ILE A 28 7.68 -4.93 4.22
CA ILE A 28 8.84 -5.43 4.96
C ILE A 28 10.13 -4.79 4.43
N ASP A 29 10.31 -4.73 3.10
CA ASP A 29 11.49 -4.10 2.49
C ASP A 29 11.62 -2.65 2.95
N VAL A 30 10.52 -1.89 2.96
CA VAL A 30 10.58 -0.49 3.39
C VAL A 30 10.88 -0.33 4.88
N ALA A 31 10.39 -1.22 5.74
CA ALA A 31 10.74 -1.20 7.15
C ALA A 31 12.24 -1.45 7.33
N LYS A 32 12.81 -2.43 6.63
CA LYS A 32 14.25 -2.71 6.67
C LYS A 32 15.09 -1.55 6.15
N ARG A 33 14.72 -0.95 5.02
CA ARG A 33 15.38 0.24 4.46
C ARG A 33 15.26 1.46 5.36
N ALA A 34 14.20 1.57 6.15
CA ALA A 34 14.08 2.61 7.18
C ALA A 34 15.06 2.42 8.36
N GLY A 35 15.73 1.26 8.45
CA GLY A 35 16.63 0.91 9.55
C GLY A 35 15.96 0.11 10.68
N ALA A 36 14.78 -0.48 10.44
CA ALA A 36 14.11 -1.34 11.41
C ALA A 36 14.90 -2.65 11.63
N SER A 37 15.07 -3.06 12.88
CA SER A 37 15.50 -4.44 13.20
C SER A 37 14.38 -5.44 12.88
N ASP A 38 14.69 -6.74 12.79
CA ASP A 38 13.68 -7.77 12.51
C ASP A 38 12.53 -7.75 13.54
N ALA A 39 12.83 -7.51 14.82
CA ALA A 39 11.81 -7.33 15.87
C ALA A 39 10.91 -6.11 15.61
N MET A 40 11.47 -5.02 15.09
CA MET A 40 10.69 -3.85 14.69
C MET A 40 9.84 -4.14 13.45
N VAL A 41 10.34 -4.89 12.46
CA VAL A 41 9.53 -5.33 11.31
C VAL A 41 8.34 -6.19 11.78
N VAL A 42 8.56 -7.10 12.73
CA VAL A 42 7.47 -7.88 13.35
C VAL A 42 6.46 -6.94 14.01
N SER A 43 6.92 -5.93 14.74
CA SER A 43 6.05 -4.89 15.33
C SER A 43 5.26 -4.13 14.27
N TRP A 44 5.86 -3.79 13.12
CA TRP A 44 5.14 -3.13 12.00
C TRP A 44 3.98 -3.99 11.53
N LEU A 45 4.22 -5.26 11.21
CA LEU A 45 3.17 -6.14 10.70
C LEU A 45 2.08 -6.42 11.74
N LEU A 46 2.46 -6.52 13.03
CA LEU A 46 1.50 -6.63 14.13
C LEU A 46 0.64 -5.36 14.22
N ALA A 47 1.25 -4.18 14.26
CA ALA A 47 0.55 -2.90 14.34
C ALA A 47 -0.37 -2.69 13.14
N LEU A 48 0.10 -2.97 11.93
CA LEU A 48 -0.71 -2.89 10.71
C LEU A 48 -1.88 -3.88 10.74
N GLY A 49 -1.62 -5.16 11.09
CA GLY A 49 -2.65 -6.19 11.17
C GLY A 49 -3.74 -5.85 12.20
N LEU A 50 -3.35 -5.39 13.39
CA LEU A 50 -4.28 -4.95 14.42
C LEU A 50 -5.03 -3.68 14.02
N GLY A 51 -4.35 -2.67 13.51
CA GLY A 51 -4.97 -1.39 13.14
C GLY A 51 -5.95 -1.53 11.98
N MET A 52 -5.59 -2.26 10.91
CA MET A 52 -6.50 -2.56 9.81
C MET A 52 -7.66 -3.45 10.30
N GLY A 53 -7.35 -4.48 11.09
CA GLY A 53 -8.34 -5.39 11.63
C GLY A 53 -9.42 -4.71 12.48
N VAL A 54 -8.98 -3.96 13.48
CA VAL A 54 -9.88 -3.23 14.40
C VAL A 54 -10.70 -2.19 13.65
N THR A 55 -10.10 -1.43 12.73
CA THR A 55 -10.84 -0.40 11.98
C THR A 55 -11.84 -1.00 11.00
N CYS A 56 -11.49 -2.11 10.32
CA CYS A 56 -12.44 -2.89 9.50
C CYS A 56 -13.65 -3.33 10.33
N ILE A 57 -13.41 -3.96 11.48
CA ILE A 57 -14.46 -4.49 12.35
C ILE A 57 -15.33 -3.37 12.89
N ALA A 58 -14.72 -2.37 13.54
CA ALA A 58 -15.41 -1.31 14.23
C ALA A 58 -16.27 -0.47 13.27
N PHE A 59 -15.68 0.07 12.20
CA PHE A 59 -16.44 0.93 11.30
C PHE A 59 -17.49 0.16 10.51
N SER A 60 -17.22 -1.09 10.13
CA SER A 60 -18.24 -1.92 9.49
C SER A 60 -19.40 -2.24 10.42
N TRP A 61 -19.11 -2.51 11.68
CA TRP A 61 -20.13 -2.79 12.68
C TRP A 61 -20.99 -1.56 13.00
N PHE A 62 -20.38 -0.38 13.19
CA PHE A 62 -21.11 0.84 13.58
C PHE A 62 -21.90 1.44 12.43
N THR A 63 -21.35 1.43 11.21
CA THR A 63 -22.00 2.05 10.05
C THR A 63 -22.93 1.08 9.32
N LYS A 64 -22.82 -0.23 9.57
CA LYS A 64 -23.48 -1.30 8.79
C LYS A 64 -23.17 -1.24 7.28
N VAL A 65 -22.04 -0.62 6.94
CA VAL A 65 -21.45 -0.58 5.59
C VAL A 65 -20.17 -1.41 5.60
N PRO A 66 -19.85 -2.16 4.53
CA PRO A 66 -18.57 -2.87 4.41
C PRO A 66 -17.39 -1.90 4.28
N VAL A 67 -16.89 -1.41 5.42
CA VAL A 67 -15.71 -0.54 5.51
C VAL A 67 -14.47 -1.43 5.59
N VAL A 68 -13.78 -1.60 4.47
CA VAL A 68 -12.49 -2.31 4.43
C VAL A 68 -11.37 -1.29 4.48
N THR A 69 -10.50 -1.43 5.48
CA THR A 69 -9.29 -0.62 5.65
C THR A 69 -8.05 -1.43 5.30
N ALA A 70 -7.02 -0.74 4.83
CA ALA A 70 -5.73 -1.32 4.47
C ALA A 70 -4.60 -0.32 4.73
N TRP A 71 -3.35 -0.76 4.58
CA TRP A 71 -2.21 0.14 4.46
C TRP A 71 -2.15 0.77 3.07
N SER A 72 -1.32 1.81 2.90
CA SER A 72 -1.13 2.47 1.61
C SER A 72 -0.03 1.77 0.81
N THR A 73 -0.36 0.86 -0.10
CA THR A 73 0.66 0.23 -0.99
C THR A 73 1.45 1.27 -1.80
N PRO A 74 0.81 2.27 -2.43
CA PRO A 74 1.52 3.42 -3.01
C PRO A 74 2.40 4.17 -2.02
N GLY A 75 1.94 4.31 -0.77
CA GLY A 75 2.72 4.93 0.29
C GLY A 75 3.96 4.13 0.67
N ALA A 76 3.86 2.80 0.75
CA ALA A 76 5.02 1.93 0.99
C ALA A 76 6.02 2.00 -0.17
N ALA A 77 5.52 1.96 -1.41
CA ALA A 77 6.34 2.12 -2.62
C ALA A 77 7.04 3.49 -2.66
N PHE A 78 6.36 4.56 -2.26
CA PHE A 78 6.96 5.87 -2.11
C PHE A 78 8.10 5.85 -1.08
N LEU A 79 7.83 5.33 0.11
CA LEU A 79 8.80 5.26 1.19
C LEU A 79 10.07 4.49 0.77
N LEU A 80 9.96 3.41 -0.03
CA LEU A 80 11.13 2.68 -0.56
C LEU A 80 12.12 3.58 -1.31
N THR A 81 11.66 4.66 -1.93
CA THR A 81 12.51 5.56 -2.72
C THR A 81 13.24 6.63 -1.90
N THR A 82 12.85 6.84 -0.64
CA THR A 82 13.30 8.02 0.12
C THR A 82 13.56 7.78 1.60
N VAL A 83 13.09 6.68 2.20
CA VAL A 83 13.13 6.49 3.66
C VAL A 83 14.55 6.37 4.22
N GLU A 84 15.48 5.80 3.45
CA GLU A 84 16.90 5.63 3.81
C GLU A 84 17.64 6.95 4.08
N GLN A 85 17.09 8.06 3.60
CA GLN A 85 17.68 9.40 3.76
C GLN A 85 17.42 9.99 5.16
N TYR A 86 16.63 9.31 5.99
CA TYR A 86 16.19 9.79 7.29
C TYR A 86 16.51 8.77 8.39
N SER A 87 16.65 9.25 9.63
CA SER A 87 16.73 8.33 10.77
C SER A 87 15.40 7.61 10.93
N TYR A 88 15.45 6.39 11.46
CA TYR A 88 14.24 5.60 11.70
C TYR A 88 13.22 6.33 12.59
N SER A 89 13.68 7.01 13.66
CA SER A 89 12.79 7.79 14.54
C SER A 89 12.14 8.99 13.85
N ASP A 90 12.82 9.61 12.89
CA ASP A 90 12.26 10.69 12.06
C ASP A 90 11.20 10.16 11.08
N ALA A 91 11.40 8.96 10.53
CA ALA A 91 10.39 8.30 9.72
C ALA A 91 9.11 8.02 10.54
N ILE A 92 9.26 7.53 11.78
CA ILE A 92 8.12 7.36 12.71
C ILE A 92 7.43 8.71 12.99
N GLY A 93 8.18 9.79 13.22
CA GLY A 93 7.61 11.13 13.39
C GLY A 93 6.86 11.62 12.14
N ALA A 94 7.35 11.30 10.95
CA ALA A 94 6.66 11.57 9.69
C ALA A 94 5.36 10.77 9.56
N PHE A 95 5.29 9.54 10.06
CA PHE A 95 4.05 8.74 10.08
C PHE A 95 3.01 9.33 11.03
N VAL A 96 3.44 9.84 12.19
CA VAL A 96 2.58 10.59 13.12
C VAL A 96 2.08 11.88 12.47
N LEU A 97 2.94 12.62 11.77
CA LEU A 97 2.52 13.82 11.02
C LEU A 97 1.52 13.47 9.91
N CYS A 98 1.75 12.40 9.16
CA CYS A 98 0.81 11.90 8.15
C CYS A 98 -0.57 11.60 8.76
N ALA A 99 -0.60 10.98 9.95
CA ALA A 99 -1.83 10.73 10.69
C ALA A 99 -2.53 12.04 11.09
N PHE A 100 -1.79 13.01 11.60
CA PHE A 100 -2.31 14.32 12.00
C PHE A 100 -2.90 15.10 10.80
N LEU A 101 -2.20 15.15 9.67
CA LEU A 101 -2.70 15.77 8.44
C LEU A 101 -3.95 15.05 7.90
N SER A 102 -3.97 13.72 7.98
CA SER A 102 -5.13 12.91 7.62
C SER A 102 -6.33 13.22 8.50
N LEU A 103 -6.13 13.39 9.81
CA LEU A 103 -7.17 13.75 10.77
C LEU A 103 -7.74 15.14 10.50
N ILE A 104 -6.88 16.15 10.29
CA ILE A 104 -7.30 17.51 9.92
C ILE A 104 -8.14 17.48 8.64
N THR A 105 -7.68 16.73 7.63
CA THR A 105 -8.36 16.62 6.35
C THR A 105 -9.71 15.90 6.47
N ALA A 106 -9.78 14.85 7.28
CA ALA A 106 -11.04 14.14 7.56
C ALA A 106 -12.08 15.07 8.22
N GLN A 107 -11.63 16.00 9.07
CA GLN A 107 -12.49 16.98 9.73
C GLN A 107 -12.92 18.15 8.83
N SER A 108 -12.24 18.36 7.69
CA SER A 108 -12.47 19.49 6.80
C SER A 108 -12.93 19.07 5.40
N ARG A 109 -14.23 19.24 5.14
CA ARG A 109 -14.81 19.04 3.80
C ARG A 109 -14.13 19.93 2.74
N LEU A 110 -13.70 21.12 3.12
CA LEU A 110 -13.02 22.04 2.21
C LEU A 110 -11.64 21.51 1.80
N LEU A 111 -10.84 21.03 2.75
CA LEU A 111 -9.51 20.47 2.46
C LEU A 111 -9.62 19.20 1.60
N LEU A 112 -10.53 18.29 1.95
CA LEU A 112 -10.77 17.09 1.15
C LEU A 112 -11.21 17.46 -0.28
N LYS A 113 -12.08 18.47 -0.43
CA LYS A 113 -12.49 19.00 -1.75
C LYS A 113 -11.32 19.66 -2.49
N GLN A 114 -10.43 20.37 -1.81
CA GLN A 114 -9.26 20.99 -2.42
C GLN A 114 -8.25 19.96 -2.91
N ILE A 115 -7.94 18.95 -2.09
CA ILE A 115 -7.05 17.84 -2.49
C ILE A 115 -7.68 17.07 -3.66
N GLY A 116 -8.99 16.83 -3.62
CA GLY A 116 -9.73 16.22 -4.72
C GLY A 116 -9.80 17.04 -6.02
N ARG A 117 -9.28 18.29 -6.05
CA ARG A 117 -9.13 19.06 -7.30
C ARG A 117 -7.85 18.72 -8.06
N ILE A 118 -6.90 18.02 -7.44
CA ILE A 118 -5.73 17.49 -8.16
C ILE A 118 -6.26 16.55 -9.25
N PRO A 119 -5.99 16.83 -10.55
CA PRO A 119 -6.55 16.04 -11.62
C PRO A 119 -6.13 14.57 -11.50
N PRO A 120 -7.05 13.61 -11.75
CA PRO A 120 -6.73 12.19 -11.70
C PRO A 120 -5.54 11.79 -12.57
N ALA A 121 -5.32 12.49 -13.69
CA ALA A 121 -4.18 12.25 -14.56
C ALA A 121 -2.83 12.54 -13.88
N ILE A 122 -2.74 13.62 -13.10
CA ILE A 122 -1.50 14.02 -12.41
C ILE A 122 -1.26 13.12 -11.20
N SER A 123 -2.29 12.81 -10.41
CA SER A 123 -2.14 11.89 -9.27
C SER A 123 -1.77 10.47 -9.73
N SER A 124 -2.34 10.00 -10.84
CA SER A 124 -1.98 8.71 -11.43
C SER A 124 -0.58 8.72 -12.04
N ALA A 125 -0.14 9.84 -12.62
CA ALA A 125 1.23 9.98 -13.09
C ALA A 125 2.26 9.96 -11.96
N LEU A 126 1.94 10.62 -10.83
CA LEU A 126 2.75 10.55 -9.61
C LEU A 126 2.89 9.09 -9.16
N LEU A 127 1.76 8.37 -9.07
CA LEU A 127 1.76 6.95 -8.73
C LEU A 127 2.61 6.13 -9.72
N ALA A 128 2.39 6.29 -11.03
CA ALA A 128 3.15 5.58 -12.06
C ALA A 128 4.65 5.85 -11.96
N GLY A 129 5.05 7.10 -11.69
CA GLY A 129 6.45 7.47 -11.51
C GLY A 129 7.10 6.80 -10.29
N ILE A 130 6.36 6.65 -9.19
CA ILE A 130 6.84 5.95 -7.98
C ILE A 130 7.00 4.44 -8.25
N LEU A 131 6.04 3.85 -8.97
CA LEU A 131 5.98 2.40 -9.20
C LEU A 131 6.92 1.94 -10.33
N LEU A 132 7.25 2.81 -11.29
CA LEU A 132 8.03 2.44 -12.48
C LEU A 132 9.43 1.88 -12.12
N PRO A 133 10.26 2.54 -11.28
CA PRO A 133 11.55 1.98 -10.88
C PRO A 133 11.44 0.62 -10.19
N LEU A 134 10.40 0.42 -9.37
CA LEU A 134 10.17 -0.85 -8.67
C LEU A 134 9.79 -1.98 -9.64
N CYS A 135 9.05 -1.67 -10.70
CA CYS A 135 8.73 -2.66 -11.74
C CYS A 135 9.93 -2.93 -12.67
N LEU A 136 10.80 -1.94 -12.90
CA LEU A 136 12.05 -2.16 -13.65
C LEU A 136 13.02 -3.10 -12.90
N ALA A 137 12.98 -3.10 -11.57
CA ALA A 137 13.80 -3.99 -10.73
C ALA A 137 13.52 -5.48 -10.95
N ILE A 138 12.40 -5.87 -11.57
CA ILE A 138 12.14 -7.27 -11.99
C ILE A 138 13.29 -7.81 -12.86
N PHE A 139 13.91 -6.93 -13.65
CA PHE A 139 14.93 -7.29 -14.63
C PHE A 139 16.35 -6.93 -14.19
N SER A 140 16.55 -6.32 -13.01
CA SER A 140 17.88 -5.86 -12.57
C SER A 140 18.87 -7.01 -12.41
N ASP A 141 18.36 -8.17 -11.98
CA ASP A 141 19.19 -9.30 -11.57
C ASP A 141 19.24 -10.40 -12.65
N VAL A 142 18.75 -10.12 -13.86
CA VAL A 142 18.61 -11.13 -14.93
C VAL A 142 19.95 -11.71 -15.39
N ASN A 143 21.04 -10.94 -15.29
CA ASN A 143 22.36 -11.37 -15.68
C ASN A 143 22.96 -12.36 -14.65
N GLU A 144 22.61 -12.21 -13.37
CA GLU A 144 23.13 -13.04 -12.28
C GLU A 144 22.25 -14.27 -12.04
N TYR A 145 20.92 -14.10 -12.11
CA TYR A 145 19.94 -15.16 -11.81
C TYR A 145 18.92 -15.39 -12.95
N PRO A 146 19.36 -15.67 -14.20
CA PRO A 146 18.48 -15.73 -15.37
C PRO A 146 17.35 -16.76 -15.22
N TYR A 147 17.64 -17.93 -14.65
CA TYR A 147 16.64 -19.00 -14.49
C TYR A 147 15.59 -18.68 -13.42
N ILE A 148 15.99 -18.00 -12.33
CA ILE A 148 15.05 -17.58 -11.27
C ILE A 148 14.10 -16.54 -11.85
N VAL A 149 14.64 -15.50 -12.48
CA VAL A 149 13.85 -14.44 -13.13
C VAL A 149 12.89 -15.05 -14.17
N ALA A 150 13.40 -15.93 -15.05
CA ALA A 150 12.58 -16.61 -16.05
C ALA A 150 11.44 -17.43 -15.42
N SER A 151 11.71 -18.16 -14.32
CA SER A 151 10.68 -18.98 -13.65
C SER A 151 9.54 -18.13 -13.08
N PHE A 152 9.86 -17.01 -12.44
CA PHE A 152 8.86 -16.06 -11.92
C PHE A 152 8.05 -15.43 -13.05
N LEU A 153 8.71 -15.04 -14.15
CA LEU A 153 8.02 -14.49 -15.32
C LEU A 153 7.09 -15.50 -15.99
N VAL A 154 7.50 -16.77 -16.13
CA VAL A 154 6.64 -17.83 -16.69
C VAL A 154 5.41 -18.04 -15.80
N VAL A 155 5.59 -18.14 -14.49
CA VAL A 155 4.46 -18.27 -13.55
C VAL A 155 3.56 -17.04 -13.60
N TYR A 156 4.14 -15.84 -13.70
CA TYR A 156 3.37 -14.60 -13.86
C TYR A 156 2.53 -14.61 -15.14
N ILE A 157 3.15 -14.91 -16.30
CA ILE A 157 2.47 -14.92 -17.61
C ILE A 157 1.35 -15.94 -17.62
N VAL A 158 1.63 -17.19 -17.25
CA VAL A 158 0.64 -18.27 -17.25
C VAL A 158 -0.45 -18.00 -16.20
N GLY A 159 -0.05 -17.63 -14.99
CA GLY A 159 -0.95 -17.41 -13.87
C GLY A 159 -1.83 -16.17 -14.00
N SER A 160 -1.37 -15.12 -14.69
CA SER A 160 -2.18 -13.93 -15.00
C SER A 160 -3.44 -14.27 -15.80
N ARG A 161 -3.40 -15.35 -16.58
CA ARG A 161 -4.56 -15.88 -17.30
C ARG A 161 -5.33 -16.92 -16.50
N LEU A 162 -4.64 -17.88 -15.89
CA LEU A 162 -5.28 -19.06 -15.31
C LEU A 162 -5.84 -18.81 -13.90
N PHE A 163 -5.17 -17.99 -13.08
CA PHE A 163 -5.53 -17.77 -11.67
C PHE A 163 -5.16 -16.35 -11.20
N PRO A 164 -5.63 -15.28 -11.88
CA PRO A 164 -5.19 -13.90 -11.60
C PRO A 164 -5.39 -13.47 -10.14
N GLN A 165 -6.44 -13.96 -9.48
CA GLN A 165 -6.73 -13.65 -8.07
C GLN A 165 -5.71 -14.25 -7.07
N TYR A 166 -5.09 -15.38 -7.41
CA TYR A 166 -4.16 -16.10 -6.54
C TYR A 166 -2.71 -16.02 -7.03
N LEU A 167 -2.45 -15.24 -8.09
CA LEU A 167 -1.14 -15.17 -8.75
C LEU A 167 -0.02 -14.81 -7.77
N MET A 168 -0.21 -13.77 -6.97
CA MET A 168 0.80 -13.35 -6.00
C MET A 168 1.02 -14.38 -4.89
N LEU A 169 -0.02 -15.10 -4.48
CA LEU A 169 0.11 -16.19 -3.52
C LEU A 169 0.95 -17.34 -4.12
N VAL A 170 0.72 -17.69 -5.39
CA VAL A 170 1.52 -18.71 -6.08
C VAL A 170 2.98 -18.27 -6.23
N LEU A 171 3.23 -17.00 -6.55
CA LEU A 171 4.60 -16.45 -6.62
C LEU A 171 5.29 -16.45 -5.25
N LEU A 172 4.56 -16.22 -4.16
CA LEU A 172 5.09 -16.38 -2.79
C LEU A 172 5.40 -17.84 -2.43
N ILE A 173 4.61 -18.80 -2.92
CA ILE A 173 4.92 -20.22 -2.72
C ILE A 173 6.17 -20.58 -3.53
N LEU A 174 6.26 -20.11 -4.78
CA LEU A 174 7.45 -20.30 -5.61
C LEU A 174 8.69 -19.69 -4.94
N SER A 175 8.58 -18.50 -4.34
CA SER A 175 9.69 -17.86 -3.66
C SER A 175 10.22 -18.67 -2.48
N LEU A 176 9.33 -19.27 -1.69
CA LEU A 176 9.72 -20.17 -0.60
C LEU A 176 10.44 -21.41 -1.13
N ILE A 177 9.93 -22.03 -2.21
CA ILE A 177 10.56 -23.22 -2.82
C ILE A 177 11.96 -22.88 -3.33
N VAL A 178 12.12 -21.78 -4.06
CA VAL A 178 13.42 -21.33 -4.59
C VAL A 178 14.37 -20.98 -3.46
N THR A 179 13.90 -20.29 -2.42
CA THR A 179 14.70 -19.94 -1.23
C THR A 179 15.26 -21.19 -0.56
N VAL A 180 14.42 -22.19 -0.29
CA VAL A 180 14.85 -23.47 0.31
C VAL A 180 15.82 -24.21 -0.59
N PHE A 181 15.61 -24.20 -1.91
CA PHE A 181 16.51 -24.85 -2.86
C PHE A 181 17.89 -24.17 -2.93
N MET A 182 17.94 -22.84 -2.87
CA MET A 182 19.19 -22.09 -2.82
C MET A 182 19.94 -22.30 -1.50
N GLN A 183 19.22 -22.29 -0.38
CA GLN A 183 19.80 -22.54 0.95
C GLN A 183 20.22 -24.01 1.13
N GLY A 184 19.50 -24.98 0.58
CA GLY A 184 19.88 -26.40 0.66
C GLY A 184 21.22 -26.72 -0.02
N GLN A 185 21.74 -25.83 -0.87
CA GLN A 185 23.08 -25.91 -1.45
C GLN A 185 24.16 -25.26 -0.55
N ALA A 186 23.76 -24.38 0.37
CA ALA A 186 24.61 -23.76 1.38
C ALA A 186 24.37 -24.49 2.71
N SER A 187 25.19 -25.50 3.01
CA SER A 187 25.15 -26.24 4.27
C SER A 187 25.48 -25.32 5.46
N ASP A 188 24.50 -24.57 5.95
CA ASP A 188 24.57 -23.82 7.19
C ASP A 188 23.57 -24.42 8.20
N PRO A 189 24.03 -25.17 9.23
CA PRO A 189 23.17 -25.80 10.22
C PRO A 189 22.48 -24.82 11.19
N GLY A 190 22.68 -23.51 11.01
CA GLY A 190 22.30 -22.48 11.98
C GLY A 190 20.92 -21.85 11.83
N PHE A 191 20.10 -22.21 10.83
CA PHE A 191 18.77 -21.60 10.68
C PHE A 191 17.77 -22.17 11.71
N THR A 192 17.77 -21.60 12.92
CA THR A 192 16.73 -21.85 13.90
C THR A 192 15.52 -20.98 13.57
N PHE A 193 14.43 -21.62 13.13
CA PHE A 193 13.14 -20.97 12.97
C PHE A 193 12.52 -20.75 14.36
N GLU A 194 12.99 -19.71 15.07
CA GLU A 194 12.44 -19.34 16.37
C GLU A 194 11.13 -18.56 16.21
N LEU A 195 10.01 -19.28 16.36
CA LEU A 195 8.68 -18.70 16.29
C LEU A 195 8.32 -18.02 17.62
N GLY A 196 8.78 -16.78 17.81
CA GLY A 196 8.35 -15.94 18.92
C GLY A 196 6.93 -15.38 18.70
N ALA A 197 6.18 -15.15 19.78
CA ALA A 197 4.95 -14.34 19.68
C ALA A 197 5.31 -12.92 19.22
N PRO A 198 4.56 -12.30 18.29
CA PRO A 198 4.88 -10.95 17.85
C PRO A 198 4.65 -9.96 18.99
N LEU A 199 5.67 -9.17 19.31
CA LEU A 199 5.61 -8.17 20.37
C LEU A 199 5.67 -6.76 19.77
N PRO A 200 4.89 -5.81 20.30
CA PRO A 200 5.00 -4.43 19.90
C PRO A 200 6.32 -3.84 20.39
N VAL A 201 7.04 -3.15 19.50
CA VAL A 201 8.28 -2.44 19.81
C VAL A 201 7.99 -0.96 19.70
N TRP A 202 8.04 -0.25 20.83
CA TRP A 202 7.86 1.19 20.85
C TRP A 202 9.11 1.91 20.36
N VAL A 203 8.95 2.81 19.40
CA VAL A 203 9.97 3.76 18.98
C VAL A 203 9.45 5.18 19.16
N THR A 204 10.14 5.96 20.00
CA THR A 204 9.79 7.34 20.26
C THR A 204 9.99 8.18 18.99
N PRO A 205 8.95 8.85 18.46
CA PRO A 205 9.07 9.67 17.27
C PRO A 205 9.96 10.89 17.54
N THR A 206 10.82 11.20 16.57
CA THR A 206 11.48 12.51 16.48
C THR A 206 10.91 13.24 15.26
N LEU A 207 10.78 14.57 15.34
CA LEU A 207 10.25 15.36 14.24
C LEU A 207 11.33 16.29 13.71
N SER A 208 11.83 15.98 12.52
CA SER A 208 12.66 16.90 11.74
C SER A 208 11.83 17.56 10.63
N TRP A 209 12.17 18.81 10.32
CA TRP A 209 11.53 19.53 9.22
C TRP A 209 11.74 18.84 7.86
N SER A 210 12.92 18.24 7.68
CA SER A 210 13.23 17.49 6.47
C SER A 210 12.33 16.25 6.33
N ALA A 211 12.15 15.44 7.39
CA ALA A 211 11.25 14.28 7.34
C ALA A 211 9.77 14.68 7.25
N ALA A 212 9.39 15.79 7.90
CA ALA A 212 8.02 16.31 7.81
C ALA A 212 7.61 16.62 6.36
N ILE A 213 8.46 17.35 5.63
CA ILE A 213 8.17 17.80 4.27
C ILE A 213 8.54 16.73 3.23
N GLY A 214 9.60 15.97 3.48
CA GLY A 214 10.11 14.94 2.57
C GLY A 214 9.40 13.58 2.68
N LEU A 215 8.89 13.21 3.86
CA LEU A 215 8.17 11.93 4.07
C LEU A 215 6.70 12.14 4.45
N GLY A 216 6.43 12.93 5.51
CA GLY A 216 5.10 12.98 6.12
C GLY A 216 4.02 13.59 5.22
N VAL A 217 4.27 14.77 4.67
CA VAL A 217 3.34 15.45 3.75
C VAL A 217 3.12 14.64 2.46
N PRO A 218 4.16 14.14 1.76
CA PRO A 218 3.97 13.37 0.53
C PRO A 218 3.23 12.06 0.77
N LEU A 219 3.55 11.35 1.86
CA LEU A 219 2.87 10.12 2.25
C LEU A 219 1.37 10.36 2.49
N PHE A 220 1.02 11.47 3.16
CA PHE A 220 -0.37 11.89 3.35
C PHE A 220 -1.08 12.18 2.01
N ILE A 221 -0.45 12.94 1.11
CA ILE A 221 -1.03 13.29 -0.19
C ILE A 221 -1.26 12.03 -1.04
N ILE A 222 -0.24 11.17 -1.15
CA ILE A 222 -0.29 9.91 -1.91
C ILE A 222 -1.38 9.01 -1.37
N THR A 223 -1.46 8.84 -0.06
CA THR A 223 -2.47 8.00 0.61
C THR A 223 -3.87 8.57 0.40
N THR A 224 -4.04 9.88 0.51
CA THR A 224 -5.35 10.51 0.32
C THR A 224 -5.83 10.37 -1.12
N LEU A 225 -4.98 10.68 -2.10
CA LEU A 225 -5.33 10.66 -3.53
C LEU A 225 -5.49 9.25 -4.08
N SER A 226 -4.61 8.33 -3.69
CA SER A 226 -4.53 6.99 -4.30
C SER A 226 -5.36 5.95 -3.57
N GLN A 227 -5.71 6.20 -2.30
CA GLN A 227 -6.46 5.23 -1.49
C GLN A 227 -7.76 5.80 -0.95
N ASN A 228 -7.72 6.84 -0.09
CA ASN A 228 -8.93 7.30 0.59
C ASN A 228 -10.01 7.81 -0.39
N LEU A 229 -9.65 8.63 -1.39
CA LEU A 229 -10.62 9.12 -2.38
C LEU A 229 -11.19 7.98 -3.26
N PRO A 230 -10.39 7.07 -3.84
CA PRO A 230 -10.90 5.86 -4.49
C PRO A 230 -11.74 4.97 -3.57
N GLY A 231 -11.36 4.84 -2.29
CA GLY A 231 -12.09 4.11 -1.25
C GLY A 231 -13.49 4.68 -1.00
N ILE A 232 -13.62 6.02 -0.97
CA ILE A 232 -14.93 6.70 -0.93
C ILE A 232 -15.72 6.40 -2.21
N ALA A 233 -15.06 6.51 -3.37
CA ALA A 233 -15.71 6.29 -4.66
C ALA A 233 -16.24 4.86 -4.80
N ILE A 234 -15.51 3.85 -4.32
CA ILE A 234 -15.97 2.45 -4.41
C ILE A 234 -17.19 2.18 -3.53
N HIS A 235 -17.29 2.80 -2.35
CA HIS A 235 -18.55 2.76 -1.57
C HIS A 235 -19.72 3.29 -2.41
N HIS A 236 -19.56 4.45 -3.07
CA HIS A 236 -20.61 5.04 -3.89
C HIS A 236 -20.96 4.20 -5.13
N VAL A 237 -19.97 3.60 -5.79
CA VAL A 237 -20.19 2.70 -6.95
C VAL A 237 -21.04 1.49 -6.55
N HIS A 238 -20.82 0.94 -5.35
CA HIS A 238 -21.67 -0.12 -4.80
C HIS A 238 -22.93 0.41 -4.09
N GLY A 239 -23.19 1.71 -4.15
CA GLY A 239 -24.37 2.40 -3.61
C GLY A 239 -24.43 2.51 -2.09
N TYR A 240 -23.29 2.51 -1.40
CA TYR A 240 -23.17 2.80 0.02
C TYR A 240 -22.74 4.26 0.22
N PHE A 241 -23.43 4.99 1.10
CA PHE A 241 -23.19 6.42 1.35
C PHE A 241 -23.04 6.71 2.85
N PRO A 242 -22.06 6.12 3.55
CA PRO A 242 -21.82 6.42 4.96
C PRO A 242 -21.29 7.85 5.12
N ASP A 243 -21.38 8.42 6.33
CA ASP A 243 -20.58 9.59 6.67
C ASP A 243 -19.12 9.16 6.83
N HIS A 244 -18.27 9.50 5.85
CA HIS A 244 -16.84 9.15 5.88
C HIS A 244 -16.04 9.97 6.90
N LYS A 245 -16.56 11.08 7.42
CA LYS A 245 -15.85 11.92 8.41
C LYS A 245 -15.43 11.11 9.65
N PRO A 246 -16.33 10.44 10.39
CA PRO A 246 -15.95 9.64 11.56
C PRO A 246 -15.05 8.45 11.20
N ILE A 247 -15.26 7.83 10.04
CA ILE A 247 -14.45 6.69 9.56
C ILE A 247 -13.00 7.14 9.34
N LEU A 248 -12.79 8.15 8.49
CA LEU A 248 -11.44 8.64 8.15
C LEU A 248 -10.73 9.24 9.37
N SER A 249 -11.48 9.91 10.25
CA SER A 249 -10.90 10.45 11.49
C SER A 249 -10.42 9.36 12.42
N GLY A 250 -11.22 8.30 12.60
CA GLY A 250 -10.82 7.20 13.45
C GLY A 250 -9.69 6.35 12.85
N ILE A 251 -9.64 6.18 11.52
CA ILE A 251 -8.47 5.60 10.83
C ILE A 251 -7.21 6.42 11.12
N ALA A 252 -7.28 7.75 11.00
CA ALA A 252 -6.16 8.63 11.27
C ALA A 252 -5.72 8.60 12.74
N ILE A 253 -6.67 8.52 13.69
CA ILE A 253 -6.35 8.35 15.12
C ILE A 253 -5.64 7.03 15.37
N VAL A 254 -6.15 5.93 14.80
CA VAL A 254 -5.50 4.61 14.91
C VAL A 254 -4.09 4.65 14.32
N GLN A 255 -3.88 5.31 13.18
CA GLN A 255 -2.55 5.53 12.63
C GLN A 255 -1.64 6.28 13.61
N GLY A 256 -2.11 7.40 14.19
CA GLY A 256 -1.31 8.19 15.13
C GLY A 256 -0.89 7.39 16.37
N ILE A 257 -1.79 6.55 16.88
CA ILE A 257 -1.51 5.67 18.03
C ILE A 257 -0.53 4.55 17.65
N LEU A 258 -0.67 3.99 16.45
CA LEU A 258 0.12 2.83 16.01
C LEU A 258 1.42 3.20 15.29
N ALA A 259 1.64 4.45 14.92
CA ALA A 259 2.85 4.91 14.25
C ALA A 259 4.13 4.60 15.05
N PRO A 260 4.21 4.82 16.38
CA PRO A 260 5.37 4.42 17.20
C PRO A 260 5.71 2.92 17.17
N PHE A 261 4.76 2.08 16.75
CA PHE A 261 4.95 0.63 16.63
C PHE A 261 5.19 0.18 15.19
N GLY A 262 5.26 1.12 14.23
CA GLY A 262 5.46 0.84 12.81
C GLY A 262 4.24 1.00 11.92
N GLY A 263 3.12 1.48 12.45
CA GLY A 263 1.91 1.77 11.69
C GLY A 263 2.09 2.97 10.75
N PHE A 264 2.73 2.76 9.59
CA PHE A 264 3.12 3.85 8.70
C PHE A 264 1.94 4.58 8.06
N THR A 265 0.92 3.84 7.60
CA THR A 265 -0.34 4.41 7.06
C THR A 265 -1.51 3.46 7.21
N PHE A 266 -2.70 4.02 7.40
CA PHE A 266 -3.97 3.30 7.33
C PHE A 266 -4.96 4.13 6.49
N ASN A 267 -5.77 3.47 5.67
CA ASN A 267 -6.69 4.13 4.73
C ASN A 267 -7.84 3.19 4.36
N LEU A 268 -8.83 3.73 3.63
CA LEU A 268 -9.82 2.92 2.95
C LEU A 268 -9.18 2.13 1.80
N ALA A 269 -9.49 0.85 1.72
CA ALA A 269 -9.13 0.06 0.55
C ALA A 269 -10.08 0.38 -0.61
N ALA A 270 -9.56 0.35 -1.84
CA ALA A 270 -10.38 0.49 -3.05
C ALA A 270 -10.67 -0.87 -3.69
N ILE A 271 -9.63 -1.61 -4.07
CA ILE A 271 -9.75 -2.86 -4.84
C ILE A 271 -10.30 -3.99 -3.99
N THR A 272 -9.69 -4.26 -2.83
CA THR A 272 -10.09 -5.36 -1.96
C THR A 272 -11.44 -5.09 -1.26
N ALA A 273 -11.81 -3.82 -1.11
CA ALA A 273 -13.13 -3.44 -0.60
C ALA A 273 -14.26 -3.88 -1.54
N ALA A 274 -14.05 -3.82 -2.86
CA ALA A 274 -15.04 -4.25 -3.85
C ALA A 274 -15.40 -5.75 -3.70
N ILE A 275 -14.44 -6.59 -3.33
CA ILE A 275 -14.64 -8.03 -3.06
C ILE A 275 -15.66 -8.24 -1.93
N CYS A 276 -15.60 -7.41 -0.88
CA CYS A 276 -16.53 -7.48 0.24
C CYS A 276 -17.91 -6.85 -0.06
N MET A 277 -18.03 -6.11 -1.17
CA MET A 277 -19.25 -5.39 -1.58
C MET A 277 -20.00 -6.05 -2.73
N GLY A 278 -19.43 -7.11 -3.32
CA GLY A 278 -20.00 -7.85 -4.46
C GLY A 278 -21.38 -8.43 -4.18
N ASN A 279 -22.15 -8.65 -5.24
CA ASN A 279 -23.51 -9.19 -5.14
C ASN A 279 -23.52 -10.67 -4.73
N GLU A 280 -22.45 -11.37 -5.03
CA GLU A 280 -22.18 -12.75 -4.67
C GLU A 280 -22.01 -12.98 -3.17
N VAL A 281 -21.64 -11.92 -2.41
CA VAL A 281 -21.38 -11.99 -0.97
C VAL A 281 -22.67 -12.24 -0.19
N ASP A 282 -23.69 -11.41 -0.42
CA ASP A 282 -25.03 -11.57 0.15
C ASP A 282 -26.07 -10.87 -0.74
N ASN A 283 -27.25 -11.48 -0.86
CA ASN A 283 -28.38 -10.91 -1.58
C ASN A 283 -28.91 -9.66 -0.88
N ASP A 284 -28.90 -9.65 0.46
CA ASP A 284 -29.19 -8.47 1.25
C ASP A 284 -27.93 -7.61 1.37
N LYS A 285 -27.94 -6.48 0.65
CA LYS A 285 -26.89 -5.46 0.67
C LYS A 285 -26.54 -5.00 2.09
N GLN A 286 -27.50 -5.00 3.02
CA GLN A 286 -27.30 -4.57 4.40
C GLN A 286 -26.56 -5.60 5.25
N GLN A 287 -26.31 -6.82 4.76
CA GLN A 287 -25.55 -7.85 5.49
C GLN A 287 -24.07 -7.92 5.08
N ARG A 288 -23.71 -7.34 3.91
CA ARG A 288 -22.36 -7.47 3.34
C ARG A 288 -21.25 -6.88 4.21
N TYR A 289 -21.57 -5.98 5.15
CA TYR A 289 -20.61 -5.49 6.15
C TYR A 289 -19.95 -6.61 6.96
N LYS A 290 -20.61 -7.77 7.09
CA LYS A 290 -20.05 -8.96 7.75
C LYS A 290 -18.83 -9.52 7.02
N ALA A 291 -18.73 -9.35 5.69
CA ALA A 291 -17.53 -9.72 4.94
C ALA A 291 -16.34 -8.82 5.30
N ALA A 292 -16.57 -7.52 5.48
CA ALA A 292 -15.54 -6.59 5.95
C ALA A 292 -15.12 -6.88 7.41
N ILE A 293 -16.06 -7.29 8.28
CA ILE A 293 -15.72 -7.78 9.63
C ILE A 293 -14.85 -9.05 9.53
N ALA A 294 -15.20 -10.00 8.67
CA ALA A 294 -14.39 -11.20 8.46
C ALA A 294 -12.99 -10.87 7.93
N ALA A 295 -12.87 -9.88 7.02
CA ALA A 295 -11.58 -9.35 6.59
C ALA A 295 -10.80 -8.76 7.78
N GLY A 296 -11.46 -8.01 8.65
CA GLY A 296 -10.82 -7.45 9.84
C GLY A 296 -10.31 -8.52 10.81
N ILE A 297 -11.08 -9.58 11.04
CA ILE A 297 -10.63 -10.73 11.85
C ILE A 297 -9.43 -11.41 11.18
N ALA A 298 -9.47 -11.61 9.87
CA ALA A 298 -8.36 -12.20 9.12
C ALA A 298 -7.09 -11.33 9.21
N TYR A 299 -7.20 -9.99 9.13
CA TYR A 299 -6.06 -9.10 9.35
C TYR A 299 -5.46 -9.21 10.75
N VAL A 300 -6.28 -9.34 11.80
CA VAL A 300 -5.79 -9.57 13.16
C VAL A 300 -5.02 -10.89 13.23
N ILE A 301 -5.57 -11.98 12.68
CA ILE A 301 -4.90 -13.29 12.65
C ILE A 301 -3.56 -13.20 11.92
N VAL A 302 -3.51 -12.57 10.75
CA VAL A 302 -2.28 -12.40 9.98
C VAL A 302 -1.26 -11.53 10.75
N GLY A 303 -1.70 -10.48 11.45
CA GLY A 303 -0.85 -9.68 12.33
C GLY A 303 -0.28 -10.48 13.51
N LEU A 304 -1.06 -11.40 14.08
CA LEU A 304 -0.59 -12.34 15.12
C LEU A 304 0.40 -13.38 14.56
N CYS A 305 0.41 -13.60 13.24
CA CYS A 305 1.40 -14.41 12.54
C CYS A 305 2.62 -13.60 12.06
N ALA A 306 2.78 -12.33 12.45
CA ALA A 306 3.83 -11.45 11.96
C ALA A 306 5.24 -12.05 12.08
N SER A 307 5.59 -12.67 13.21
CA SER A 307 6.91 -13.30 13.41
C SER A 307 7.22 -14.37 12.35
N ALA A 308 6.23 -15.21 12.03
CA ALA A 308 6.39 -16.23 11.00
C ALA A 308 6.59 -15.60 9.61
N ILE A 309 5.81 -14.56 9.30
CA ILE A 309 5.90 -13.85 8.01
C ILE A 309 7.27 -13.19 7.86
N VAL A 310 7.77 -12.53 8.91
CA VAL A 310 9.10 -11.87 8.89
C VAL A 310 10.21 -12.92 8.79
N ALA A 311 10.16 -14.01 9.54
CA ALA A 311 11.15 -15.08 9.45
C ALA A 311 11.25 -15.68 8.04
N LEU A 312 10.11 -15.87 7.37
CA LEU A 312 10.06 -16.30 5.97
C LEU A 312 10.62 -15.25 5.01
N PHE A 313 10.43 -13.97 5.28
CA PHE A 313 10.95 -12.90 4.43
C PHE A 313 12.46 -12.71 4.59
N VAL A 314 12.96 -12.73 5.84
CA VAL A 314 14.39 -12.54 6.15
C VAL A 314 15.26 -13.62 5.48
N SER A 315 14.69 -14.81 5.24
CA SER A 315 15.39 -15.90 4.55
C SER A 315 15.44 -15.73 3.02
N MET A 316 14.63 -14.83 2.43
CA MET A 316 14.58 -14.66 0.97
C MET A 316 15.80 -13.89 0.43
N PRO A 317 16.46 -14.39 -0.63
CA PRO A 317 17.46 -13.63 -1.39
C PRO A 317 16.89 -12.33 -1.98
N ASN A 318 17.73 -11.31 -2.15
CA ASN A 318 17.32 -10.01 -2.70
C ASN A 318 16.65 -10.12 -4.08
N VAL A 319 17.12 -11.02 -4.96
CA VAL A 319 16.51 -11.26 -6.28
C VAL A 319 15.03 -11.64 -6.18
N ILE A 320 14.67 -12.43 -5.17
CA ILE A 320 13.28 -12.82 -4.93
C ILE A 320 12.46 -11.62 -4.46
N ILE A 321 13.03 -10.77 -3.61
CA ILE A 321 12.37 -9.55 -3.12
C ILE A 321 12.07 -8.60 -4.28
N HIS A 322 13.05 -8.36 -5.17
CA HIS A 322 12.86 -7.54 -6.37
C HIS A 322 11.77 -8.10 -7.29
N LEU A 323 11.79 -9.41 -7.56
CA LEU A 323 10.78 -10.08 -8.38
C LEU A 323 9.37 -9.95 -7.80
N LEU A 324 9.20 -10.25 -6.51
CA LEU A 324 7.89 -10.18 -5.85
C LEU A 324 7.37 -8.73 -5.79
N ALA A 325 8.21 -7.78 -5.38
CA ALA A 325 7.84 -6.38 -5.29
C ALA A 325 7.42 -5.82 -6.66
N GLY A 326 8.22 -6.06 -7.69
CA GLY A 326 7.93 -5.56 -9.03
C GLY A 326 6.69 -6.21 -9.65
N LEU A 327 6.59 -7.55 -9.63
CA LEU A 327 5.46 -8.27 -10.24
C LEU A 327 4.12 -7.91 -9.57
N ALA A 328 4.12 -7.69 -8.25
CA ALA A 328 2.93 -7.29 -7.53
C ALA A 328 2.40 -5.89 -7.91
N LEU A 329 3.30 -5.01 -8.35
CA LEU A 329 2.97 -3.63 -8.68
C LEU A 329 2.58 -3.44 -10.14
N LEU A 330 2.79 -4.42 -11.03
CA LEU A 330 2.51 -4.31 -12.47
C LEU A 330 1.06 -3.91 -12.77
N ALA A 331 0.07 -4.52 -12.12
CA ALA A 331 -1.34 -4.17 -12.34
C ALA A 331 -1.65 -2.73 -11.88
N THR A 332 -1.06 -2.31 -10.77
CA THR A 332 -1.21 -0.94 -10.25
C THR A 332 -0.53 0.07 -11.18
N LEU A 333 0.66 -0.25 -11.68
CA LEU A 333 1.39 0.57 -12.65
C LEU A 333 0.62 0.69 -13.97
N GLN A 334 0.06 -0.40 -14.49
CA GLN A 334 -0.79 -0.39 -15.68
C GLN A 334 -2.00 0.54 -15.51
N GLY A 335 -2.71 0.43 -14.39
CA GLY A 335 -3.84 1.31 -14.07
C GLY A 335 -3.42 2.78 -13.98
N ALA A 336 -2.29 3.05 -13.33
CA ALA A 336 -1.73 4.39 -13.18
C ALA A 336 -1.33 5.00 -14.54
N PHE A 337 -0.69 4.22 -15.42
CA PHE A 337 -0.39 4.64 -16.80
C PHE A 337 -1.65 4.95 -17.59
N SER A 338 -2.63 4.04 -17.58
CA SER A 338 -3.90 4.22 -18.28
C SER A 338 -4.60 5.52 -17.85
N LYS A 339 -4.74 5.73 -16.54
CA LYS A 339 -5.41 6.91 -15.97
C LYS A 339 -4.62 8.20 -16.18
N SER A 340 -3.28 8.14 -16.16
CA SER A 340 -2.42 9.32 -16.38
C SER A 340 -2.52 9.87 -17.81
N MET A 341 -2.79 9.00 -18.79
CA MET A 341 -2.84 9.37 -20.21
C MET A 341 -4.27 9.50 -20.79
N GLU A 342 -5.29 9.23 -19.97
CA GLU A 342 -6.71 9.23 -20.37
C GLU A 342 -7.18 10.59 -20.91
N THR A 343 -6.92 11.69 -20.17
CA THR A 343 -7.36 13.03 -20.55
C THR A 343 -6.33 13.72 -21.43
N GLN A 344 -6.66 13.96 -22.71
CA GLN A 344 -5.75 14.55 -23.69
C GLN A 344 -5.11 15.87 -23.24
N SER A 345 -5.90 16.78 -22.65
CA SER A 345 -5.41 18.09 -22.16
C SER A 345 -4.50 18.00 -20.93
N HIS A 346 -4.41 16.85 -20.26
CA HIS A 346 -3.56 16.64 -19.09
C HIS A 346 -2.31 15.81 -19.38
N ARG A 347 -2.15 15.27 -20.61
CA ARG A 347 -1.06 14.33 -20.94
C ARG A 347 0.34 14.91 -20.71
N ALA A 348 0.59 16.14 -21.14
CA ALA A 348 1.91 16.77 -20.96
C ALA A 348 2.25 17.03 -19.47
N PRO A 349 1.36 17.65 -18.67
CA PRO A 349 1.49 17.72 -17.21
C PRO A 349 1.73 16.36 -16.54
N ALA A 350 0.95 15.35 -16.92
CA ALA A 350 1.05 14.00 -16.38
C ALA A 350 2.40 13.36 -16.74
N LEU A 351 2.85 13.45 -18.00
CA LEU A 351 4.14 12.92 -18.42
C LEU A 351 5.30 13.57 -17.67
N LEU A 352 5.26 14.89 -17.48
CA LEU A 352 6.28 15.61 -16.70
C LEU A 352 6.30 15.17 -15.23
N THR A 353 5.13 15.02 -14.60
CA THR A 353 5.03 14.46 -13.25
C THR A 353 5.63 13.07 -13.18
N LEU A 354 5.30 12.19 -14.12
CA LEU A 354 5.79 10.82 -14.16
C LEU A 354 7.31 10.76 -14.28
N LEU A 355 7.87 11.42 -15.29
CA LEU A 355 9.31 11.41 -15.56
C LEU A 355 10.11 12.02 -14.43
N CYS A 356 9.65 13.16 -13.88
CA CYS A 356 10.29 13.77 -12.73
C CYS A 356 10.26 12.83 -11.53
N THR A 357 9.11 12.24 -11.21
CA THR A 357 9.00 11.31 -10.08
C THR A 357 9.85 10.05 -10.26
N ALA A 358 9.86 9.47 -11.46
CA ALA A 358 10.62 8.25 -11.76
C ALA A 358 12.13 8.44 -11.73
N SER A 359 12.62 9.68 -11.86
CA SER A 359 14.06 9.98 -11.85
C SER A 359 14.74 9.73 -10.50
N GLY A 360 13.98 9.69 -9.40
CA GLY A 360 14.50 9.34 -8.08
C GLY A 360 15.46 10.36 -7.44
N PHE A 361 15.68 11.54 -8.04
CA PHE A 361 16.59 12.53 -7.43
C PHE A 361 16.02 13.10 -6.12
N THR A 362 16.93 13.60 -5.27
CA THR A 362 16.59 14.47 -4.14
C THR A 362 17.15 15.87 -4.40
N LEU A 363 16.31 16.89 -4.21
CA LEU A 363 16.70 18.30 -4.36
C LEU A 363 16.10 19.11 -3.21
N LEU A 364 16.93 19.93 -2.56
CA LEU A 364 16.55 20.70 -1.35
C LEU A 364 15.94 19.82 -0.23
N SER A 365 16.48 18.61 -0.07
CA SER A 365 15.99 17.60 0.89
C SER A 365 14.54 17.14 0.65
N LEU A 366 14.03 17.36 -0.58
CA LEU A 366 12.73 16.89 -1.02
C LEU A 366 12.88 15.80 -2.09
N PRO A 367 12.11 14.71 -2.01
CA PRO A 367 12.16 13.66 -3.01
C PRO A 367 11.52 14.14 -4.32
N SER A 368 12.01 13.58 -5.43
CA SER A 368 11.52 13.83 -6.78
C SER A 368 10.00 13.71 -6.93
N ALA A 369 9.31 12.89 -6.14
CA ALA A 369 7.85 12.80 -6.12
C ALA A 369 7.16 14.14 -5.78
N VAL A 370 7.71 14.92 -4.85
CA VAL A 370 7.17 16.25 -4.49
C VAL A 370 7.36 17.21 -5.65
N TRP A 371 8.55 17.21 -6.24
CA TRP A 371 8.88 18.03 -7.40
C TRP A 371 8.02 17.65 -8.61
N GLY A 372 7.81 16.37 -8.87
CA GLY A 372 7.00 15.89 -9.98
C GLY A 372 5.56 16.34 -9.88
N LEU A 373 4.96 16.26 -8.69
CA LEU A 373 3.60 16.79 -8.46
C LEU A 373 3.57 18.31 -8.68
N GLY A 374 4.53 19.05 -8.13
CA GLY A 374 4.61 20.50 -8.28
C GLY A 374 4.78 20.95 -9.73
N LEU A 375 5.69 20.33 -10.47
CA LEU A 375 5.97 20.63 -11.87
C LEU A 375 4.77 20.31 -12.78
N GLY A 376 4.09 19.17 -12.57
CA GLY A 376 2.90 18.86 -13.35
C GLY A 376 1.75 19.82 -13.09
N LEU A 377 1.49 20.15 -11.81
CA LEU A 377 0.47 21.15 -11.48
C LEU A 377 0.83 22.54 -12.03
N GLY A 378 2.11 22.91 -11.99
CA GLY A 378 2.63 24.15 -12.58
C GLY A 378 2.41 24.20 -14.09
N LEU A 379 2.77 23.15 -14.82
CA LEU A 379 2.57 23.07 -16.27
C LEU A 379 1.08 23.13 -16.63
N LEU A 380 0.23 22.40 -15.88
CA LEU A 380 -1.21 22.47 -16.07
C LEU A 380 -1.76 23.88 -15.86
N PHE A 381 -1.25 24.59 -14.86
CA PHE A 381 -1.67 25.96 -14.57
C PHE A 381 -1.30 26.92 -15.70
N VAL A 382 -0.10 26.80 -16.27
CA VAL A 382 0.34 27.58 -17.44
C VAL A 382 -0.55 27.30 -18.64
N GLN A 383 -0.79 26.03 -18.97
CA GLN A 383 -1.63 25.63 -20.11
C GLN A 383 -3.09 26.08 -19.98
N LYS A 384 -3.63 26.11 -18.75
CA LYS A 384 -4.99 26.63 -18.51
C LYS A 384 -5.12 28.14 -18.73
N ARG A 385 -4.03 28.91 -18.66
CA ARG A 385 -4.06 30.36 -18.90
C ARG A 385 -4.11 30.68 -20.40
N GLU A 386 -3.49 29.88 -21.25
CA GLU A 386 -3.50 30.07 -22.70
C GLU A 386 -4.86 29.72 -23.35
N GLY A 387 -5.68 28.89 -22.69
CA GLY A 387 -6.99 28.46 -23.17
C GLY A 387 -8.19 29.36 -22.81
N LYS A 388 -7.97 30.54 -22.17
CA LYS A 388 -9.05 31.51 -21.95
C LYS A 388 -9.06 32.54 -23.10
N PRO A 389 -10.14 32.65 -23.90
CA PRO A 389 -10.26 33.78 -24.81
C PRO A 389 -10.35 35.07 -23.99
N SER A 390 -9.59 36.08 -24.41
CA SER A 390 -9.61 37.46 -23.90
C SER A 390 -10.98 38.10 -24.04
#